data_AF-A0A845ASK5-F1
#
_entry.id   AF-A0A845ASK5-F1
#
_cell.length_a   1.000
_cell.length_b   1.000
_cell.length_c   1.000
_cell.angle_alpha   90.00
_cell.angle_beta   90.00
_cell.angle_gamma   90.00
#
_symmetry.space_group_name_H-M   'P 1'
#
loop_
_entity.id
_entity.type
_entity.pdbx_description
1 polymer ?
#
loop_
_entity_poly.entity_id
_entity_poly.type
_entity_poly.pdbx_seq_one_letter_code
_entity_poly.pdbx_strand_id
1 'polypeptide(L)'
;MKLLALTFALPLMALSQVAEPAEGKEAAFVACLAEKDPDLIGKIRDAESQEAFLAALKEGVAKCPVDTDGMSMGRLFGALKAHKQEETDA
;
A
#
# COMPACT_ATOMS: atom_id res chain seq x y z
N MET A 1 -4.95 8.15 55.55
CA MET A 1 -5.25 7.29 54.39
C MET A 1 -4.73 7.99 53.15
N LYS A 2 -3.70 7.43 52.51
CA LYS A 2 -2.95 8.01 51.40
C LYS A 2 -3.21 7.11 50.19
N LEU A 3 -4.11 7.51 49.29
CA LEU A 3 -4.28 6.87 47.99
C LEU A 3 -3.50 7.69 46.97
N LEU A 4 -2.31 7.21 46.62
CA LEU A 4 -1.54 7.71 45.49
C LEU A 4 -2.17 7.16 44.21
N ALA A 5 -2.57 8.09 43.35
CA ALA A 5 -3.11 7.83 42.03
C ALA A 5 -2.12 7.01 41.20
N LEU A 6 -2.59 5.90 40.63
CA LEU A 6 -1.92 5.18 39.57
C LEU A 6 -1.85 6.10 38.34
N THR A 7 -0.70 6.74 38.13
CA THR A 7 -0.29 7.20 36.81
C THR A 7 0.08 5.97 35.98
N PHE A 8 -0.88 5.45 35.24
CA PHE A 8 -0.62 4.56 34.11
C PHE A 8 0.08 5.40 33.04
N ALA A 9 1.40 5.52 33.15
CA ALA A 9 2.24 5.89 32.02
C ALA A 9 2.27 4.69 31.09
N LEU A 10 1.29 4.59 30.18
CA LEU A 10 1.44 3.73 29.02
C LEU A 10 2.61 4.31 28.21
N PRO A 11 3.71 3.57 28.03
CA PRO A 11 4.67 3.95 27.01
C PRO A 11 3.94 3.80 25.67
N LEU A 12 3.63 4.96 25.09
CA LEU A 12 3.29 5.15 23.69
C LEU A 12 4.53 4.77 22.85
N MET A 13 4.88 3.48 22.86
CA MET A 13 5.89 2.87 21.99
C MET A 13 5.18 1.83 21.14
N ALA A 14 4.16 2.27 20.42
CA ALA A 14 3.61 1.55 19.31
C ALA A 14 3.74 2.48 18.10
N LEU A 15 4.35 1.93 17.05
CA LEU A 15 4.44 2.49 15.71
C LEU A 15 5.59 3.48 15.46
N SER A 16 6.82 3.08 15.85
CA SER A 16 7.96 3.27 14.94
C SER A 16 7.83 2.33 13.74
N GLN A 17 6.69 2.35 13.05
CA GLN A 17 6.66 1.96 11.65
C GLN A 17 7.38 3.08 10.94
N VAL A 18 8.71 2.94 10.89
CA VAL A 18 9.46 3.43 9.76
C VAL A 18 8.70 2.85 8.56
N ALA A 19 7.81 3.66 7.99
CA ALA A 19 7.41 3.51 6.62
C ALA A 19 8.74 3.62 5.88
N GLU A 20 9.41 2.47 5.73
CA GLU A 20 10.44 2.30 4.73
C GLU A 20 9.74 2.83 3.47
N PRO A 21 10.20 3.96 2.91
CA PRO A 21 9.63 4.43 1.66
C PRO A 21 9.70 3.20 0.78
N ALA A 22 8.59 2.78 0.21
CA ALA A 22 8.58 1.55 -0.54
C ALA A 22 9.48 1.79 -1.76
N GLU A 23 10.78 1.47 -1.60
CA GLU A 23 11.88 1.75 -2.51
C GLU A 23 11.76 0.75 -3.64
N GLY A 24 10.84 1.01 -4.56
CA GLY A 24 10.51 0.12 -5.64
C GLY A 24 9.64 0.79 -6.67
N LYS A 25 9.90 0.47 -7.95
CA LYS A 25 9.07 0.92 -9.07
C LYS A 25 7.60 0.56 -8.86
N GLU A 26 7.34 -0.55 -8.16
CA GLU A 26 6.02 -1.07 -7.86
C GLU A 26 5.24 -0.21 -6.87
N ALA A 27 5.89 0.32 -5.84
CA ALA A 27 5.21 1.19 -4.90
C ALA A 27 5.04 2.62 -5.42
N ALA A 28 6.01 3.10 -6.21
CA ALA A 28 5.82 4.32 -6.98
C ALA A 28 4.65 4.20 -7.97
N PHE A 29 4.48 3.03 -8.58
CA PHE A 29 3.33 2.73 -9.43
C PHE A 29 2.01 2.76 -8.65
N VAL A 30 1.94 2.07 -7.50
CA VAL A 30 0.73 2.05 -6.67
C VAL A 30 0.40 3.44 -6.12
N ALA A 31 1.40 4.22 -5.68
CA ALA A 31 1.21 5.59 -5.22
C ALA A 31 0.67 6.49 -6.35
N CYS A 32 1.24 6.37 -7.57
CA CYS A 32 0.71 7.09 -8.72
C CYS A 32 -0.74 6.68 -9.05
N LEU A 33 -1.06 5.39 -8.97
CA LEU A 33 -2.45 4.93 -9.15
C LEU A 33 -3.37 5.48 -8.08
N ALA A 34 -2.94 5.54 -6.83
CA ALA A 34 -3.73 6.11 -5.75
C ALA A 34 -4.10 7.58 -6.02
N GLU A 35 -3.18 8.36 -6.57
CA GLU A 35 -3.41 9.76 -6.93
C GLU A 35 -4.24 9.94 -8.21
N LYS A 36 -4.05 9.06 -9.21
CA LYS A 36 -4.66 9.22 -10.55
C LYS A 36 -5.98 8.50 -10.71
N ASP A 37 -6.05 7.27 -10.23
CA ASP A 37 -7.22 6.40 -10.32
C ASP A 37 -7.14 5.24 -9.30
N PRO A 38 -7.58 5.48 -8.05
CA PRO A 38 -7.47 4.51 -6.98
C PRO A 38 -8.32 3.25 -7.21
N ASP A 39 -9.34 3.30 -8.09
CA ASP A 39 -10.17 2.14 -8.42
C ASP A 39 -9.36 1.03 -9.11
N LEU A 40 -8.31 1.40 -9.85
CA LEU A 40 -7.40 0.45 -10.49
C LEU A 40 -6.58 -0.37 -9.49
N ILE A 41 -6.28 0.17 -8.31
CA ILE A 41 -5.61 -0.59 -7.23
C ILE A 41 -6.47 -1.79 -6.84
N GLY A 42 -7.78 -1.59 -6.69
CA GLY A 42 -8.75 -2.65 -6.41
C GLY A 42 -8.82 -3.66 -7.55
N LYS A 43 -8.97 -3.19 -8.80
CA LYS A 43 -9.04 -4.07 -9.98
C LYS A 43 -7.79 -4.94 -10.17
N ILE A 44 -6.61 -4.40 -9.90
CA ILE A 44 -5.35 -5.16 -10.00
C ILE A 44 -5.24 -6.17 -8.84
N ARG A 45 -5.56 -5.75 -7.61
CA ARG A 45 -5.45 -6.61 -6.42
C ARG A 45 -6.44 -7.78 -6.45
N ASP A 46 -7.68 -7.50 -6.81
CA ASP A 46 -8.82 -8.42 -6.71
C ASP A 46 -9.14 -9.11 -8.04
N ALA A 47 -8.25 -9.00 -9.04
CA ALA A 47 -8.41 -9.69 -10.31
C ALA A 47 -8.53 -11.21 -10.13
N GLU A 48 -9.66 -11.77 -10.58
CA GLU A 48 -9.96 -13.20 -10.43
C GLU A 48 -9.26 -14.09 -11.48
N SER A 49 -8.64 -13.48 -12.49
CA SER A 49 -7.92 -14.17 -13.56
C SER A 49 -6.67 -13.42 -13.98
N GLN A 50 -5.71 -14.14 -14.57
CA GLN A 50 -4.50 -13.52 -15.13
C GLN A 50 -4.84 -12.50 -16.22
N GLU A 51 -5.87 -12.76 -17.03
CA GLU A 51 -6.31 -11.83 -18.07
C GLU A 51 -6.87 -10.54 -17.47
N ALA A 52 -7.71 -10.64 -16.43
CA ALA A 52 -8.23 -9.48 -15.71
C ALA A 52 -7.11 -8.67 -15.04
N PHE A 53 -6.14 -9.36 -14.43
CA PHE A 53 -4.97 -8.74 -13.83
C PHE A 53 -4.15 -7.97 -14.87
N LEU A 54 -3.85 -8.59 -16.01
CA LEU A 54 -3.06 -7.95 -17.08
C LEU A 54 -3.81 -6.79 -17.73
N ALA A 55 -5.14 -6.88 -17.87
CA ALA A 55 -5.96 -5.79 -18.38
C ALA A 55 -5.91 -4.58 -17.44
N ALA A 56 -6.15 -4.80 -16.14
CA ALA A 56 -6.08 -3.75 -15.13
C ALA A 56 -4.66 -3.17 -14.98
N LEU A 57 -3.63 -4.01 -15.06
CA LEU A 57 -2.24 -3.58 -15.00
C LEU A 57 -1.86 -2.72 -16.22
N LYS A 58 -2.27 -3.11 -17.43
CA LYS A 58 -2.05 -2.31 -18.65
C LYS A 58 -2.75 -0.96 -18.56
N GLU A 59 -3.99 -0.93 -18.06
CA GLU A 59 -4.71 0.32 -17.84
C GLU A 59 -3.99 1.19 -16.80
N GLY A 60 -3.50 0.58 -15.72
CA GLY A 60 -2.70 1.27 -14.72
C GLY A 60 -1.41 1.85 -15.30
N VAL A 61 -0.66 1.09 -16.10
CA VAL A 61 0.58 1.56 -16.74
C VAL A 61 0.30 2.66 -17.77
N ALA A 62 -0.85 2.63 -18.45
CA ALA A 62 -1.24 3.72 -19.35
C ALA A 62 -1.48 5.05 -18.61
N LYS A 63 -1.95 5.00 -17.36
CA LYS A 63 -2.16 6.20 -16.51
C LYS A 63 -0.89 6.61 -15.77
N CYS A 64 -0.12 5.62 -15.34
CA CYS A 64 1.11 5.76 -14.58
C CYS A 64 2.23 5.04 -15.32
N PRO A 65 2.85 5.70 -16.33
CA PRO A 65 3.88 5.08 -17.14
C PRO A 65 5.09 4.77 -16.28
N VAL A 66 5.29 3.48 -16.05
CA VAL A 66 6.40 2.93 -15.29
C VAL A 66 7.06 1.84 -16.12
N ASP A 67 8.36 1.71 -15.95
CA ASP A 67 9.10 0.62 -16.54
C ASP A 67 8.70 -0.69 -15.84
N THR A 68 7.86 -1.48 -16.51
CA THR A 68 7.39 -2.78 -16.00
C THR A 68 8.47 -3.84 -16.08
N ASP A 69 9.55 -3.59 -16.84
CA ASP A 69 10.69 -4.50 -16.94
C ASP A 69 11.45 -4.55 -15.61
N GLY A 70 11.48 -5.74 -15.01
CA GLY A 70 12.03 -5.96 -13.68
C GLY A 70 11.08 -5.69 -12.51
N MET A 71 9.79 -5.44 -12.75
CA MET A 71 8.81 -5.41 -11.66
C MET A 71 8.62 -6.80 -11.05
N SER A 72 8.75 -6.88 -9.73
CA SER A 72 8.45 -8.08 -8.96
C SER A 72 6.97 -8.12 -8.61
N MET A 73 6.27 -9.14 -9.10
CA MET A 73 4.87 -9.40 -8.76
C MET A 73 4.63 -9.43 -7.25
N GLY A 74 5.54 -10.05 -6.47
CA GLY A 74 5.42 -10.12 -5.01
C GLY A 74 5.49 -8.74 -4.35
N ARG A 75 6.37 -7.85 -4.83
CA ARG A 75 6.48 -6.47 -4.33
C ARG A 75 5.28 -5.62 -4.73
N LEU A 76 4.77 -5.79 -5.95
CA LEU A 76 3.55 -5.13 -6.42
C LEU A 76 2.35 -5.48 -5.54
N PHE A 77 2.10 -6.77 -5.29
CA PHE A 77 1.02 -7.17 -4.39
C PHE A 77 1.26 -6.72 -2.94
N GLY A 78 2.51 -6.64 -2.49
CA GLY A 78 2.88 -6.04 -1.22
C GLY A 78 2.45 -4.57 -1.13
N ALA A 79 2.82 -3.77 -2.14
CA ALA A 79 2.47 -2.35 -2.22
C ALA A 79 0.95 -2.13 -2.32
N LEU A 80 0.23 -2.92 -3.13
CA LEU A 80 -1.23 -2.86 -3.24
C LEU A 80 -1.95 -3.17 -1.91
N LYS A 81 -1.37 -4.06 -1.08
CA LYS A 81 -1.92 -4.40 0.24
C LYS A 81 -1.60 -3.33 1.28
N ALA A 82 -0.38 -2.78 1.27
CA ALA A 82 0.04 -1.73 2.18
C ALA A 82 -0.85 -0.48 2.05
N HIS A 83 -1.18 -0.08 0.82
CA HIS A 83 -2.09 1.04 0.56
C HIS A 83 -3.47 0.87 1.21
N LYS A 84 -4.01 -0.36 1.22
CA LYS A 84 -5.30 -0.65 1.87
C LYS A 84 -5.24 -0.53 3.40
N GLN A 85 -4.11 -0.92 4.00
CA GLN A 85 -3.92 -0.82 5.45
C GLN A 85 -3.82 0.65 5.89
N GLU A 86 -3.15 1.50 5.11
CA GLU A 86 -3.11 2.95 5.39
C GLU A 86 -4.50 3.59 5.29
N GLU A 87 -5.34 3.22 4.31
CA GLU A 87 -6.72 3.73 4.21
C GLU A 87 -7.66 3.22 5.33
N THR A 88 -7.36 2.10 5.98
CA THR A 88 -8.23 1.53 7.02
C THR A 88 -7.84 2.00 8.43
N ASP A 89 -6.63 2.54 8.61
CA ASP A 89 -6.09 2.99 9.89
C ASP A 89 -6.19 4.53 10.08
N ALA A 90 -6.55 5.28 9.02
CA ALA A 90 -6.76 6.72 9.02
C ALA A 90 -8.22 7.12 9.31
#